data_AF-A0AAD7MMP6-F1
#
_entry.id   AF-A0AAD7MMP6-F1
#
_cell.length_a   1.000
_cell.length_b   1.000
_cell.length_c   1.000
_cell.angle_alpha   90.00
_cell.angle_beta   90.00
_cell.angle_gamma   90.00
#
_symmetry.space_group_name_H-M   'P 1'
#
loop_
_entity.id
_entity.type
_entity.pdbx_description
1 polymer ?
#
loop_
_entity_poly.entity_id
_entity_poly.type
_entity_poly.pdbx_seq_one_letter_code
_entity_poly.pdbx_strand_id
1 'polypeptide(L)'
;MAEAVVESGTHHNTLAPIASLPPELLADIFVRCIPVSTRKLQSDLSWLNITRVCKLWRDVSLACPDFWSTLVLSRPAWTSIFLANSKSAAL
;
A
#
# COMPACT_ATOMS: atom_id res chain seq x y z
N MET A 1 22.11 -30.94 4.58
CA MET A 1 20.93 -30.54 5.37
C MET A 1 21.05 -29.04 5.54
N ALA A 2 20.56 -28.26 4.58
CA ALA A 2 19.33 -27.43 4.68
C ALA A 2 19.44 -26.46 5.88
N GLU A 3 19.47 -25.14 5.75
CA GLU A 3 18.65 -24.24 4.93
C GLU A 3 19.43 -22.94 4.65
N ALA A 4 19.40 -22.45 3.41
CA ALA A 4 19.68 -21.05 3.11
C ALA A 4 18.40 -20.47 2.49
N VAL A 5 17.56 -19.93 3.35
CA VAL A 5 16.31 -19.26 3.00
C VAL A 5 16.64 -18.03 2.14
N VAL A 6 15.93 -17.93 1.03
CA VAL A 6 15.96 -16.89 0.00
C VAL A 6 16.18 -15.47 0.55
N GLU A 7 17.36 -14.91 0.29
CA GLU A 7 17.70 -13.51 0.53
C GLU A 7 18.08 -12.87 -0.83
N SER A 8 17.08 -12.47 -1.62
CA SER A 8 17.34 -11.88 -2.96
C SER A 8 16.47 -10.66 -3.30
N GLY A 9 15.68 -10.13 -2.35
CA GLY A 9 14.73 -9.03 -2.62
C GLY A 9 15.15 -7.64 -2.15
N THR A 10 16.06 -7.52 -1.18
CA THR A 10 16.33 -6.25 -0.46
C THR A 10 17.37 -5.37 -1.12
N HIS A 11 18.44 -5.95 -1.70
CA HIS A 11 19.57 -5.19 -2.24
C HIS A 11 19.27 -4.43 -3.54
N HIS A 12 18.34 -4.89 -4.38
CA HIS A 12 18.00 -4.19 -5.63
C HIS A 12 17.03 -3.03 -5.42
N ASN A 13 16.15 -3.11 -4.41
CA ASN A 13 15.16 -2.06 -4.17
C ASN A 13 15.81 -0.76 -3.68
N THR A 14 16.87 -0.84 -2.89
CA THR A 14 17.61 0.35 -2.40
C THR A 14 18.34 1.12 -3.51
N LEU A 15 18.57 0.49 -4.66
CA LEU A 15 19.19 1.13 -5.84
C LEU A 15 18.17 1.86 -6.71
N ALA A 16 16.87 1.65 -6.50
CA ALA A 16 15.84 2.37 -7.23
C ALA A 16 15.74 3.82 -6.71
N PRO A 17 15.68 4.84 -7.59
CA PRO A 17 15.57 6.24 -7.16
C PRO A 17 14.42 6.49 -6.19
N ILE A 18 13.28 5.82 -6.40
CA ILE A 18 12.10 5.95 -5.54
C ILE A 18 12.33 5.46 -4.10
N ALA A 19 13.28 4.54 -3.87
CA ALA A 19 13.60 4.04 -2.52
C ALA A 19 14.45 5.03 -1.71
N SER A 20 14.97 6.10 -2.34
CA SER A 20 15.65 7.21 -1.66
C SER A 20 14.71 8.29 -1.11
N LEU A 21 13.42 8.22 -1.46
CA LEU A 21 12.43 9.17 -0.97
C LEU A 21 12.12 8.92 0.52
N PRO A 22 11.90 9.98 1.30
CA PRO A 22 11.33 9.85 2.64
C PRO A 22 9.99 9.10 2.62
N PRO A 23 9.67 8.32 3.67
CA PRO A 23 8.39 7.63 3.82
C PRO A 23 7.15 8.52 3.61
N GLU A 24 7.23 9.79 4.01
CA GLU A 24 6.14 10.77 3.89
C GLU A 24 5.83 11.07 2.42
N LEU A 25 6.86 11.26 1.59
CA LEU A 25 6.66 11.50 0.16
C LEU A 25 6.16 10.24 -0.56
N LEU A 26 6.62 9.06 -0.14
CA LEU A 26 6.08 7.80 -0.65
C LEU A 26 4.59 7.65 -0.32
N ALA A 27 4.20 7.94 0.92
CA ALA A 27 2.80 7.92 1.33
C ALA A 27 1.94 8.88 0.49
N ASP A 28 2.42 10.12 0.30
CA ASP A 28 1.71 11.14 -0.48
C ASP A 28 1.54 10.72 -1.97
N ILE A 29 2.58 10.10 -2.55
CA ILE A 29 2.50 9.51 -3.89
C ILE A 29 1.47 8.37 -3.92
N PHE A 30 1.49 7.46 -2.94
CA PHE A 30 0.59 6.31 -2.91
C PHE A 30 -0.88 6.72 -2.81
N VAL A 31 -1.20 7.73 -2.00
CA VAL A 31 -2.56 8.28 -1.89
C VAL A 31 -3.01 8.86 -3.24
N ARG A 32 -2.12 9.56 -3.97
CA ARG A 32 -2.42 10.10 -5.30
C ARG A 32 -2.57 9.03 -6.38
N CYS A 33 -2.10 7.81 -6.16
CA CYS A 33 -2.31 6.67 -7.06
C CYS A 33 -3.69 6.01 -6.88
N ILE A 34 -4.46 6.38 -5.85
CA ILE A 34 -5.80 5.84 -5.62
C ILE A 34 -6.75 6.38 -6.71
N PRO A 35 -7.54 5.52 -7.38
CA PRO A 35 -8.49 5.98 -8.40
C PRO A 35 -9.54 6.93 -7.82
N VAL A 36 -9.74 8.09 -8.46
CA VAL A 36 -10.76 9.08 -8.03
C VAL A 36 -12.19 8.60 -8.36
N SER A 37 -12.35 7.75 -9.37
CA SER A 37 -13.66 7.24 -9.78
C SER A 37 -14.13 6.14 -8.83
N THR A 38 -15.23 6.39 -8.12
CA THR A 38 -15.92 5.42 -7.25
C THR A 38 -16.23 4.12 -7.97
N ARG A 39 -16.66 4.19 -9.23
CA ARG A 39 -16.90 3.00 -10.07
C ARG A 39 -15.62 2.16 -10.22
N LYS A 40 -14.50 2.80 -10.56
CA LYS A 40 -13.21 2.11 -10.73
C LYS A 40 -12.71 1.51 -9.42
N LEU A 41 -12.83 2.25 -8.31
CA LEU A 41 -12.48 1.77 -6.97
C LEU A 41 -13.20 0.48 -6.57
N GLN A 42 -14.50 0.39 -6.87
CA GLN A 42 -15.30 -0.78 -6.50
C GLN A 42 -15.06 -1.98 -7.44
N SER A 43 -14.69 -1.74 -8.70
CA SER A 43 -14.46 -2.80 -9.70
C SER A 43 -13.02 -3.32 -9.73
N ASP A 44 -12.03 -2.47 -9.48
CA ASP A 44 -10.61 -2.76 -9.64
C ASP A 44 -9.81 -2.42 -8.37
N LEU A 45 -9.10 -3.42 -7.86
CA LEU A 45 -8.22 -3.33 -6.69
C LEU A 45 -6.74 -3.25 -7.07
N SER A 46 -6.41 -3.05 -8.35
CA SER A 46 -5.03 -2.96 -8.83
C SER A 46 -4.20 -1.89 -8.11
N TRP A 47 -4.84 -0.83 -7.63
CA TRP A 47 -4.20 0.22 -6.83
C TRP A 47 -3.64 -0.29 -5.49
N LEU A 48 -4.17 -1.39 -4.94
CA LEU A 48 -3.62 -2.06 -3.75
C LEU A 48 -2.31 -2.81 -4.04
N ASN A 49 -1.92 -2.99 -5.30
CA ASN A 49 -0.65 -3.63 -5.65
C ASN A 49 0.56 -2.86 -5.11
N ILE A 50 0.42 -1.56 -4.80
CA ILE A 50 1.43 -0.76 -4.09
C ILE A 50 1.86 -1.44 -2.78
N THR A 51 0.92 -2.04 -2.05
CA THR A 51 1.19 -2.75 -0.78
C THR A 51 1.97 -4.06 -0.95
N ARG A 52 2.20 -4.50 -2.20
CA ARG A 52 2.81 -5.79 -2.55
C ARG A 52 4.17 -5.66 -3.24
N VAL A 53 4.62 -4.45 -3.56
CA VAL A 53 5.87 -4.23 -4.33
C VAL A 53 7.10 -4.68 -3.53
N CYS A 54 7.27 -4.14 -2.33
CA CYS A 54 8.36 -4.51 -1.43
C CYS A 54 7.95 -4.26 0.03
N LYS A 55 8.78 -4.70 0.98
CA LYS A 55 8.52 -4.51 2.42
C LYS A 55 8.35 -3.02 2.79
N LEU A 56 9.22 -2.15 2.27
CA LEU A 56 9.16 -0.70 2.53
C LEU A 56 7.81 -0.12 2.12
N TRP A 57 7.33 -0.42 0.91
CA TRP A 57 6.08 0.13 0.41
C TRP A 57 4.89 -0.37 1.22
N ARG A 58 4.90 -1.65 1.59
CA ARG A 58 3.88 -2.22 2.49
C ARG A 58 3.85 -1.50 3.83
N ASP A 59 5.02 -1.30 4.45
CA ASP A 59 5.13 -0.67 5.77
C ASP A 59 4.67 0.80 5.70
N VAL A 60 5.06 1.54 4.66
CA VAL A 60 4.60 2.92 4.40
C VAL A 60 3.09 2.98 4.18
N SER A 61 2.53 2.13 3.33
CA SER A 61 1.09 2.09 3.09
C SER A 61 0.32 1.76 4.37
N LEU A 62 0.77 0.79 5.18
CA LEU A 62 0.12 0.43 6.45
C LEU A 62 0.20 1.55 7.50
N ALA A 63 1.26 2.37 7.45
CA ALA A 63 1.44 3.52 8.33
C ALA A 63 0.65 4.77 7.89
N CYS A 64 0.01 4.75 6.72
CA CYS A 64 -0.72 5.89 6.15
C CYS A 64 -2.24 5.63 6.18
N PRO A 65 -2.99 6.15 7.18
CA PRO A 65 -4.45 5.95 7.27
C PRO A 65 -5.23 6.46 6.06
N ASP A 66 -4.79 7.55 5.44
CA ASP A 66 -5.44 8.17 4.27
C ASP A 66 -5.49 7.20 3.08
N PHE A 67 -4.46 6.36 2.93
CA PHE A 67 -4.44 5.31 1.91
C PHE A 67 -5.60 4.30 2.07
N TRP A 68 -6.02 4.04 3.30
CA TRP A 68 -7.07 3.08 3.63
C TRP A 68 -8.46 3.72 3.82
N SER A 69 -8.56 5.04 3.73
CA SER A 69 -9.80 5.78 3.97
C SER A 69 -10.81 5.67 2.81
N THR A 70 -10.36 5.21 1.65
CA THR A 70 -11.21 5.01 0.47
C THR A 70 -11.87 3.62 0.52
N LEU A 71 -13.03 3.50 1.16
CA LEU A 71 -13.67 2.22 1.41
C LEU A 71 -14.22 1.53 0.15
N VAL A 72 -13.81 0.27 -0.04
CA VAL A 72 -14.42 -0.64 -1.02
C VAL A 72 -15.49 -1.47 -0.31
N LEU A 73 -16.76 -1.17 -0.57
CA LEU A 73 -17.92 -1.81 0.09
C LEU A 73 -18.46 -3.00 -0.70
N SER A 74 -18.16 -3.09 -1.99
CA SER A 74 -18.57 -4.21 -2.84
C SER A 74 -17.91 -5.54 -2.46
N ARG A 75 -16.90 -5.52 -1.59
CA ARG A 75 -16.08 -6.68 -1.20
C ARG A 75 -15.89 -6.72 0.32
N PRO A 76 -16.79 -7.39 1.07
CA PRO A 76 -16.80 -7.37 2.54
C PRO A 76 -15.47 -7.76 3.21
N ALA A 77 -14.75 -8.73 2.63
CA ALA A 77 -13.45 -9.16 3.13
C ALA A 77 -12.37 -8.07 3.05
N TRP A 78 -12.45 -7.19 2.04
CA TRP A 78 -11.58 -6.03 1.94
C TRP A 78 -12.07 -4.91 2.83
N THR A 79 -13.39 -4.67 2.90
CA THR A 79 -13.97 -3.62 3.75
C THR A 79 -13.44 -3.66 5.19
N SER A 80 -13.36 -4.85 5.81
CA SER A 80 -12.82 -5.00 7.17
C SER A 80 -11.35 -4.60 7.28
N ILE A 81 -10.53 -4.92 6.27
CA ILE A 81 -9.10 -4.54 6.22
C ILE A 81 -8.97 -3.01 6.14
N PHE A 82 -9.77 -2.36 5.29
CA PHE A 82 -9.73 -0.91 5.15
C PHE A 82 -10.15 -0.20 6.44
N LEU A 83 -11.21 -0.69 7.09
CA LEU A 83 -11.66 -0.17 8.38
C LEU A 83 -10.59 -0.34 9.47
N ALA A 84 -9.91 -1.49 9.52
CA ALA A 84 -8.86 -1.75 10.50
C ALA A 84 -7.63 -0.84 10.33
N ASN A 85 -7.32 -0.43 9.10
CA ASN A 85 -6.12 0.36 8.78
C ASN A 85 -6.37 1.88 8.70
N SER A 86 -7.61 2.33 8.51
CA SER A 86 -7.96 3.75 8.39
C SER A 86 -8.02 4.52 9.73
N LYS A 87 -7.73 3.88 10.87
CA LYS A 87 -7.60 4.44 12.24
C LYS A 87 -7.86 5.96 12.34
N SER A 88 -9.14 6.37 12.40
CA SER A 88 -9.57 7.78 12.50
C SER A 88 -8.77 8.75 11.62
N ALA A 89 -8.54 8.41 10.35
CA ALA A 89 -7.95 9.32 9.37
C ALA A 89 -8.68 10.66 9.47
N ALA A 90 -7.91 11.74 9.61
CA ALA A 90 -8.47 13.06 9.85
C ALA A 90 -9.31 13.45 8.62
N LEU A 91 -10.62 13.56 8.82
CA LEU A 91 -11.57 14.08 7.82
C LEU A 91 -11.36 15.57 7.58
#